data_AF-A0A1V5U8W5-F1
#
_entry.id   AF-A0A1V5U8W5-F1
#
_cell.length_a   1.000
_cell.length_b   1.000
_cell.length_c   1.000
_cell.angle_alpha   90.00
_cell.angle_beta   90.00
_cell.angle_gamma   90.00
#
_symmetry.space_group_name_H-M   'P 1'
#
loop_
_entity.id
_entity.type
_entity.pdbx_description
1 polymer ?
#
loop_
_entity_poly.entity_id
_entity_poly.type
_entity_poly.pdbx_seq_one_letter_code
_entity_poly.pdbx_strand_id
1 'polypeptide(L)'
;MSQKCPRCSNALEVIDIDGIKIDRCGSCCGIFLDENELGQIKSRGSASIEELAAGGKLPAGAIAEGGKINCVRCSSAMQTVNFSYTSGIMIDHCPACNSVWLDNGELGKIIEFLKAGESSGAEDQARYNDLLNEVKNKTRQQMENNFRSISSGGKMGSIVNFVYKMINKVTG
;
A
#
# COMPACT_ATOMS: atom_id res chain seq x y z
N MET A 1 -10.30 -10.02 30.07
CA MET A 1 -9.24 -9.37 30.88
C MET A 1 -8.78 -8.15 30.12
N SER A 2 -8.59 -7.00 30.77
CA SER A 2 -8.10 -5.80 30.12
C SER A 2 -6.62 -5.96 29.77
N GLN A 3 -6.27 -5.76 28.50
CA GLN A 3 -4.88 -5.69 28.06
C GLN A 3 -4.21 -4.44 28.65
N LYS A 4 -2.89 -4.51 28.91
CA LYS A 4 -2.10 -3.40 29.49
C LYS A 4 -1.20 -2.77 28.44
N CYS A 5 -1.14 -1.45 28.42
CA CYS A 5 -0.21 -0.68 27.61
C CYS A 5 1.24 -1.07 27.95
N PRO A 6 2.06 -1.46 26.96
CA PRO A 6 3.44 -1.86 27.20
C PRO A 6 4.37 -0.67 27.52
N ARG A 7 3.94 0.57 27.23
CA ARG A 7 4.69 1.79 27.54
C ARG A 7 4.44 2.30 28.96
N CYS A 8 3.18 2.37 29.38
CA CYS A 8 2.80 3.03 30.64
C CYS A 8 1.97 2.13 31.59
N SER A 9 1.77 0.86 31.25
CA SER A 9 1.05 -0.15 32.06
C SER A 9 -0.43 0.12 32.35
N ASN A 10 -0.99 1.23 31.83
CA ASN A 10 -2.41 1.55 31.95
C ASN A 10 -3.26 0.58 31.12
N ALA A 11 -4.54 0.42 31.48
CA ALA A 11 -5.48 -0.35 30.69
C ALA A 11 -5.61 0.21 29.26
N LEU A 12 -5.69 -0.69 28.28
CA LEU A 12 -6.10 -0.34 26.92
C LEU A 12 -7.63 -0.31 26.83
N GLU A 13 -8.13 0.63 26.05
CA GLU A 13 -9.54 0.81 25.75
C GLU A 13 -9.79 0.40 24.31
N VAL A 14 -10.85 -0.38 24.06
CA VAL A 14 -11.25 -0.74 22.70
C VAL A 14 -12.04 0.42 22.11
N ILE A 15 -11.58 0.93 20.98
CA ILE A 15 -12.32 1.88 20.16
C ILE A 15 -12.74 1.20 18.85
N ASP A 16 -13.96 1.46 18.40
CA ASP A 16 -14.51 0.94 17.14
C ASP A 16 -14.47 2.06 16.10
N ILE A 17 -13.78 1.82 15.00
CA ILE A 17 -13.62 2.78 13.91
C ILE A 17 -13.99 2.07 12.62
N ASP A 18 -15.12 2.47 12.06
CA ASP A 18 -15.73 1.86 10.88
C ASP A 18 -15.90 0.32 10.98
N GLY A 19 -16.11 -0.21 12.18
CA GLY A 19 -16.22 -1.66 12.41
C GLY A 19 -14.88 -2.37 12.60
N ILE A 20 -13.76 -1.63 12.60
CA ILE A 20 -12.45 -2.13 13.01
C ILE A 20 -12.27 -1.77 14.49
N LYS A 21 -12.21 -2.79 15.33
CA LYS A 21 -11.95 -2.62 16.76
C LYS A 21 -10.44 -2.55 16.95
N ILE A 22 -9.95 -1.51 17.60
CA ILE A 22 -8.53 -1.38 17.93
C ILE A 22 -8.36 -1.08 19.42
N ASP A 23 -7.26 -1.51 20.00
CA ASP A 23 -6.92 -1.25 21.39
C ASP A 23 -6.06 0.02 21.50
N ARG A 24 -6.50 1.01 22.27
CA ARG A 24 -5.80 2.29 22.44
C ARG A 24 -5.54 2.62 23.90
N CYS A 25 -4.37 3.16 24.19
CA CYS A 25 -4.07 3.68 25.52
C CYS A 25 -4.59 5.13 25.67
N GLY A 26 -5.48 5.38 26.63
CA GLY A 26 -5.96 6.73 26.94
C GLY A 26 -4.91 7.68 27.55
N SER A 27 -3.75 7.16 27.98
CA SER A 27 -2.70 7.93 28.64
C SER A 27 -1.56 8.31 27.71
N CYS A 28 -0.90 7.34 27.08
CA CYS A 28 0.21 7.60 26.15
C CYS A 28 -0.24 7.65 24.68
N CYS A 29 -1.53 7.47 24.40
CA CYS A 29 -2.12 7.46 23.06
C CYS A 29 -1.57 6.39 22.09
N GLY A 30 -0.81 5.42 22.58
CA GLY A 30 -0.32 4.29 21.78
C GLY A 30 -1.45 3.35 21.37
N ILE A 31 -1.29 2.72 20.21
CA ILE A 31 -2.29 1.88 19.56
C ILE A 31 -1.71 0.48 19.37
N PHE A 32 -2.47 -0.52 19.78
CA PHE A 32 -2.21 -1.91 19.47
C PHE A 32 -3.11 -2.34 18.32
N LEU A 33 -2.48 -2.89 17.28
CA LEU A 33 -3.13 -3.47 16.13
C LEU A 33 -2.82 -4.96 16.08
N ASP A 34 -3.85 -5.78 15.94
CA ASP A 34 -3.65 -7.18 15.68
C ASP A 34 -3.34 -7.50 14.21
N GLU A 35 -2.99 -8.76 13.93
CA GLU A 35 -2.54 -9.22 12.60
C GLU A 35 -3.51 -8.83 11.48
N ASN A 36 -4.81 -8.80 11.76
CA ASN A 36 -5.84 -8.55 10.75
C ASN A 36 -6.23 -7.07 10.66
N GLU A 37 -6.05 -6.30 11.72
CA GLU A 37 -6.45 -4.89 11.79
C GLU A 37 -5.60 -4.01 10.88
N LEU A 38 -4.27 -4.19 10.85
CA LEU A 38 -3.40 -3.37 9.99
C LEU A 38 -3.69 -3.58 8.49
N GLY A 39 -4.02 -4.82 8.09
CA GLY A 39 -4.45 -5.13 6.73
C GLY A 39 -5.79 -4.49 6.38
N GLN A 40 -6.76 -4.53 7.31
CA GLN A 40 -8.07 -3.91 7.12
C GLN A 40 -7.96 -2.38 6.99
N ILE A 41 -7.12 -1.75 7.81
CA ILE A 41 -6.85 -0.31 7.76
C ILE A 41 -6.29 0.08 6.38
N LYS A 42 -5.35 -0.70 5.82
CA LYS A 42 -4.84 -0.46 4.45
C LYS A 42 -5.92 -0.59 3.38
N SER A 43 -6.85 -1.54 3.52
CA SER A 43 -7.86 -1.83 2.50
C SER A 43 -9.00 -0.81 2.42
N ARG A 44 -9.25 -0.05 3.49
CA ARG A 44 -10.39 0.90 3.57
C ARG A 44 -10.09 2.31 3.06
N GLY A 45 -8.87 2.56 2.59
CA GLY A 45 -8.45 3.86 2.07
C GLY A 45 -8.27 4.92 3.16
N SER A 46 -7.55 5.98 2.80
CA SER A 46 -6.99 6.96 3.74
C SER A 46 -8.01 7.75 4.60
N ALA A 47 -9.29 7.82 4.19
CA ALA A 47 -10.35 8.53 4.91
C ALA A 47 -10.72 7.89 6.26
N SER A 48 -10.83 6.56 6.30
CA SER A 48 -11.13 5.83 7.56
C SER A 48 -9.96 5.94 8.55
N ILE A 49 -8.74 6.15 8.03
CA ILE A 49 -7.53 6.25 8.82
C ILE A 49 -7.38 7.64 9.47
N GLU A 50 -7.88 8.70 8.83
CA GLU A 50 -7.84 10.06 9.41
C GLU A 50 -8.61 10.15 10.73
N GLU A 51 -9.73 9.44 10.84
CA GLU A 51 -10.49 9.35 12.09
C GLU A 51 -9.67 8.67 13.20
N LEU A 52 -8.84 7.67 12.87
CA LEU A 52 -7.88 7.06 13.81
C LEU A 52 -6.83 8.06 14.31
N ALA A 53 -6.32 8.94 13.43
CA ALA A 53 -5.30 9.93 13.78
C ALA A 53 -5.87 11.15 14.54
N ALA A 54 -7.11 11.54 14.25
CA ALA A 54 -7.77 12.68 14.88
C ALA A 54 -8.24 12.41 16.32
N GLY A 55 -8.38 11.13 16.69
CA GLY A 55 -9.04 10.70 17.92
C GLY A 55 -8.40 11.07 19.25
N GLY A 56 -7.28 11.78 19.36
CA GLY A 56 -6.84 12.26 20.68
C GLY A 56 -5.88 13.44 20.68
N LYS A 57 -6.33 14.53 21.33
CA LYS A 57 -5.43 15.53 21.91
C LYS A 57 -4.75 14.92 23.12
N LEU A 58 -3.42 14.87 23.10
CA LEU A 58 -2.62 14.56 24.27
C LEU A 58 -2.91 15.56 25.41
N PRO A 59 -3.07 15.12 26.66
CA PRO A 59 -2.70 15.97 27.78
C PRO A 59 -1.19 16.26 27.69
N ALA A 60 -0.81 17.53 27.84
CA ALA A 60 0.58 17.95 27.82
C ALA A 60 1.39 17.16 28.87
N GLY A 61 2.29 16.29 28.43
CA GLY A 61 3.19 15.53 29.30
C GLY A 61 3.28 14.01 29.07
N ALA A 62 2.57 13.43 28.10
CA ALA A 62 2.72 11.99 27.81
C ALA A 62 3.94 11.75 26.91
N ILE A 63 5.06 11.29 27.49
CA ILE A 63 6.22 10.83 26.72
C ILE A 63 6.71 9.50 27.30
N ALA A 64 6.28 8.42 26.67
CA ALA A 64 6.99 7.16 26.68
C ALA A 64 7.07 6.70 25.22
N GLU A 65 7.82 7.45 24.42
CA GLU A 65 8.11 7.12 23.02
C GLU A 65 9.43 6.33 22.97
N GLY A 66 9.43 5.22 22.22
CA GLY A 66 10.63 4.41 22.04
C GLY A 66 11.04 3.55 23.25
N GLY A 67 11.86 2.55 22.96
CA GLY A 67 12.33 1.54 23.93
C GLY A 67 11.82 0.14 23.62
N LYS A 68 12.46 -0.88 24.19
CA LYS A 68 12.07 -2.28 23.98
C LYS A 68 10.77 -2.58 24.73
N ILE A 69 9.78 -3.10 24.02
CA ILE A 69 8.49 -3.53 24.59
C ILE A 69 8.23 -5.02 24.34
N ASN A 70 7.34 -5.57 25.16
CA ASN A 70 6.77 -6.88 24.95
C ASN A 70 5.39 -6.75 24.33
N CYS A 71 5.03 -7.70 23.47
CA CYS A 71 3.75 -7.77 22.81
C CYS A 71 2.62 -7.90 23.83
N VAL A 72 1.58 -7.09 23.65
CA VAL A 72 0.41 -7.08 24.53
C VAL A 72 -0.35 -8.41 24.49
N ARG A 73 -0.37 -9.07 23.33
CA ARG A 73 -1.09 -10.32 23.07
C ARG A 73 -0.35 -11.56 23.57
N CYS A 74 0.96 -11.67 23.30
CA CYS A 74 1.71 -12.91 23.57
C CYS A 74 2.94 -12.73 24.49
N SER A 75 3.18 -11.51 24.99
CA SER A 75 4.32 -11.16 25.86
C SER A 75 5.72 -11.36 25.25
N SER A 76 5.83 -11.74 23.98
CA SER A 76 7.12 -11.88 23.29
C SER A 76 7.74 -10.51 23.03
N ALA A 77 9.08 -10.42 23.06
CA ALA A 77 9.79 -9.19 22.73
C ALA A 77 9.45 -8.73 21.31
N MET A 78 9.13 -7.44 21.16
CA MET A 78 8.84 -6.84 19.86
C MET A 78 10.11 -6.31 19.21
N GLN A 79 10.08 -6.20 17.88
CA GLN A 79 11.16 -5.69 17.05
C GLN A 79 10.74 -4.36 16.45
N THR A 80 11.56 -3.33 16.65
CA THR A 80 11.37 -2.05 15.99
C THR A 80 11.82 -2.16 14.53
N VAL A 81 10.90 -1.94 13.60
CA VAL A 81 11.12 -2.08 12.15
C VAL A 81 10.68 -0.82 11.40
N ASN A 82 11.27 -0.57 10.23
CA ASN A 82 10.84 0.51 9.35
C ASN A 82 9.60 0.07 8.58
N PHE A 83 8.48 0.76 8.75
CA PHE A 83 7.25 0.50 8.02
C PHE A 83 7.48 0.60 6.50
N SER A 84 6.94 -0.35 5.75
CA SER A 84 7.18 -0.47 4.30
C SER A 84 8.67 -0.53 3.89
N TYR A 85 9.57 -0.85 4.83
CA TYR A 85 11.04 -0.89 4.68
C TYR A 85 11.72 0.45 4.37
N THR A 86 11.03 1.40 3.74
CA THR A 86 11.60 2.65 3.22
C THR A 86 10.90 3.92 3.73
N SER A 87 9.84 3.81 4.52
CA SER A 87 9.06 5.00 4.94
C SER A 87 9.79 5.90 5.93
N GLY A 88 10.74 5.35 6.69
CA GLY A 88 11.39 6.05 7.81
C GLY A 88 10.52 6.09 9.07
N ILE A 89 9.34 5.48 9.03
CA ILE A 89 8.42 5.38 10.17
C ILE A 89 8.77 4.11 10.92
N MET A 90 9.31 4.26 12.12
CA MET A 90 9.61 3.12 12.99
C MET A 90 8.32 2.65 13.65
N ILE A 91 8.10 1.34 13.70
CA ILE A 91 6.97 0.71 14.40
C ILE A 91 7.47 -0.51 15.16
N ASP A 92 6.77 -0.92 16.21
CA ASP A 92 7.10 -2.15 16.93
C ASP A 92 6.26 -3.32 16.39
N HIS A 93 6.90 -4.34 15.84
CA HIS A 93 6.28 -5.54 15.29
C HIS A 93 6.58 -6.77 16.15
N CYS A 94 5.56 -7.58 16.44
CA CYS A 94 5.75 -8.85 17.14
C CYS A 94 5.94 -10.00 16.14
N PRO A 95 7.13 -10.63 16.05
CA PRO A 95 7.35 -11.74 15.13
C PRO A 95 6.64 -13.04 15.52
N ALA A 96 6.13 -13.14 16.76
CA ALA A 96 5.48 -14.35 17.26
C ALA A 96 3.98 -14.42 16.91
N CYS A 97 3.30 -13.28 16.76
CA CYS A 97 1.86 -13.23 16.48
C CYS A 97 1.46 -12.14 15.47
N ASN A 98 2.43 -11.55 14.77
CA ASN A 98 2.27 -10.54 13.72
C ASN A 98 1.52 -9.26 14.13
N SER A 99 1.28 -9.05 15.43
CA SER A 99 0.69 -7.80 15.94
C SER A 99 1.65 -6.63 15.84
N VAL A 100 1.11 -5.43 15.75
CA VAL A 100 1.86 -4.18 15.68
C VAL A 100 1.48 -3.27 16.86
N TRP A 101 2.48 -2.58 17.40
CA TRP A 101 2.30 -1.47 18.31
C TRP A 101 2.76 -0.19 17.62
N LEU A 102 1.93 0.84 17.70
CA LEU A 102 2.20 2.17 17.20
C LEU A 102 2.26 3.13 18.39
N ASP A 103 3.37 3.82 18.55
CA ASP A 103 3.45 4.93 19.49
C ASP A 103 2.61 6.12 18.99
N ASN A 104 2.42 7.09 19.87
CA ASN A 104 1.61 8.26 19.55
C ASN A 104 2.10 8.96 18.27
N GLY A 105 1.16 9.26 17.36
CA GLY A 105 1.45 9.93 16.10
C GLY A 105 2.05 9.06 14.98
N GLU A 106 2.52 7.83 15.27
CA GLU A 106 3.06 6.94 14.22
C GLU A 106 1.98 6.53 13.21
N LEU A 107 0.76 6.27 13.69
CA LEU A 107 -0.36 5.97 12.81
C LEU A 107 -0.61 7.11 11.82
N GLY A 108 -0.60 8.37 12.28
CA GLY A 108 -0.73 9.57 11.45
C GLY A 108 0.30 9.62 10.33
N LYS A 109 1.57 9.36 10.66
CA LYS A 109 2.67 9.30 9.67
C LYS A 109 2.44 8.19 8.64
N ILE A 110 1.93 7.02 9.07
CA ILE A 110 1.61 5.92 8.15
C ILE A 110 0.54 6.37 7.15
N ILE A 111 -0.49 7.11 7.58
CA ILE A 111 -1.52 7.63 6.69
C ILE A 111 -0.92 8.55 5.63
N GLU A 112 -0.11 9.50 6.07
CA GLU A 112 0.54 10.48 5.18
C GLU A 112 1.44 9.77 4.16
N PHE A 113 2.21 8.77 4.61
CA PHE A 113 3.04 7.96 3.73
C PHE A 113 2.21 7.17 2.71
N LEU A 114 1.11 6.54 3.12
CA LEU A 114 0.23 5.80 2.21
C LEU A 114 -0.44 6.73 1.19
N LYS A 115 -0.92 7.90 1.61
CA LYS A 115 -1.50 8.92 0.71
C LYS A 115 -0.50 9.38 -0.35
N ALA A 116 0.75 9.64 0.04
CA ALA A 116 1.81 10.02 -0.90
C ALA A 116 2.15 8.89 -1.89
N GLY A 117 2.00 7.64 -1.48
CA GLY A 117 2.15 6.47 -2.35
C GLY A 117 0.98 6.30 -3.34
N GLU A 118 -0.25 6.59 -2.93
CA GLU A 118 -1.44 6.49 -3.79
C GLU A 118 -1.42 7.54 -4.92
N SER A 119 -1.05 8.78 -4.61
CA SER A 119 -0.95 9.85 -5.61
C SER A 119 0.19 9.61 -6.60
N SER A 120 1.33 9.06 -6.16
CA SER A 120 2.43 8.71 -7.06
C SER A 120 2.13 7.45 -7.90
N GLY A 121 1.48 6.43 -7.33
CA GLY A 121 1.13 5.20 -8.04
C GLY A 121 0.13 5.40 -9.19
N ALA A 122 -0.87 6.27 -9.02
CA ALA A 122 -1.83 6.57 -10.08
C ALA A 122 -1.19 7.30 -11.27
N GLU A 123 -0.33 8.29 -10.99
CA GLU A 123 0.41 9.04 -12.01
C GLU A 123 1.44 8.15 -12.73
N ASP A 124 2.20 7.34 -11.99
CA ASP A 124 3.18 6.42 -12.56
C ASP A 124 2.52 5.31 -13.40
N GLN A 125 1.36 4.79 -12.96
CA GLN A 125 0.59 3.81 -13.71
C GLN A 125 0.03 4.40 -15.01
N ALA A 126 -0.49 5.63 -14.97
CA ALA A 126 -0.95 6.34 -16.16
C ALA A 126 0.21 6.55 -17.15
N ARG A 127 1.35 7.04 -16.65
CA ARG A 127 2.58 7.22 -17.46
C ARG A 127 3.09 5.93 -18.07
N TYR A 128 3.07 4.82 -17.32
CA TYR A 128 3.46 3.50 -17.82
C TYR A 128 2.52 3.02 -18.93
N ASN A 129 1.20 3.18 -18.75
CA ASN A 129 0.21 2.83 -19.76
C ASN A 129 0.37 3.67 -21.04
N ASP A 130 0.65 4.98 -20.90
CA ASP A 130 0.91 5.87 -22.04
C ASP A 130 2.16 5.44 -22.82
N LEU A 131 3.26 5.13 -22.11
CA LEU A 131 4.48 4.59 -22.71
C LEU A 131 4.21 3.28 -23.45
N LEU A 132 3.46 2.36 -22.86
CA LEU A 132 3.10 1.10 -23.50
C LEU A 132 2.28 1.31 -24.77
N ASN A 133 1.32 2.24 -24.74
CA ASN A 133 0.51 2.58 -25.90
C ASN A 133 1.35 3.20 -27.01
N GLU A 134 2.29 4.08 -26.66
CA GLU A 134 3.23 4.67 -27.63
C GLU A 134 4.10 3.60 -28.30
N VAL A 135 4.68 2.69 -27.51
CA VAL A 135 5.50 1.57 -28.03
C VAL A 135 4.68 0.70 -28.98
N LYS A 136 3.47 0.27 -28.56
CA LYS A 136 2.57 -0.54 -29.40
C LYS A 136 2.25 0.15 -30.72
N ASN A 137 1.94 1.45 -30.68
CA ASN A 137 1.61 2.23 -31.88
C ASN A 137 2.80 2.35 -32.83
N LYS A 138 4.00 2.64 -32.31
CA LYS A 138 5.24 2.70 -33.11
C LYS A 138 5.54 1.35 -33.76
N THR A 139 5.42 0.25 -33.02
CA THR A 139 5.61 -1.10 -33.56
C THR A 139 4.59 -1.42 -34.65
N ARG A 140 3.30 -1.10 -34.45
CA ARG A 140 2.25 -1.30 -35.46
C ARG A 140 2.54 -0.51 -36.74
N GLN A 141 2.89 0.76 -36.60
CA GLN A 141 3.25 1.62 -37.73
C GLN A 141 4.50 1.13 -38.46
N GLN A 142 5.53 0.68 -37.74
CA GLN A 142 6.72 0.06 -38.35
C GLN A 142 6.37 -1.21 -39.11
N MET A 143 5.53 -2.08 -38.55
CA MET A 143 5.08 -3.29 -39.24
C MET A 143 4.27 -2.96 -40.49
N GLU A 144 3.36 -1.99 -40.43
CA GLU A 144 2.59 -1.52 -41.59
C GLU A 144 3.48 -0.89 -42.67
N ASN A 145 4.48 -0.09 -42.28
CA ASN A 145 5.43 0.52 -43.20
C ASN A 145 6.37 -0.52 -43.82
N ASN A 146 6.87 -1.47 -43.05
CA ASN A 146 7.64 -2.62 -43.56
C ASN A 146 6.80 -3.48 -44.49
N PHE A 147 5.54 -3.75 -44.14
CA PHE A 147 4.64 -4.50 -45.00
C PHE A 147 4.38 -3.76 -46.32
N ARG A 148 4.10 -2.46 -46.25
CA ARG A 148 3.92 -1.61 -47.44
C ARG A 148 5.16 -1.60 -48.32
N SER A 149 6.35 -1.43 -47.74
CA SER A 149 7.61 -1.43 -48.49
C SER A 149 7.88 -2.78 -49.18
N ILE A 150 7.62 -3.90 -48.49
CA ILE A 150 7.68 -5.25 -49.08
C ILE A 150 6.64 -5.44 -50.19
N SER A 151 5.42 -4.90 -50.01
CA SER A 151 4.34 -5.01 -51.00
C SER A 151 4.55 -4.16 -52.27
N SER A 152 5.30 -3.06 -52.17
CA SER A 152 5.59 -2.16 -53.30
C SER A 152 6.69 -2.66 -54.24
N GLY A 153 7.43 -3.72 -53.87
CA GLY A 153 8.54 -4.29 -54.64
C GLY A 153 8.14 -5.43 -55.58
N GLY A 154 7.55 -5.12 -56.74
CA GLY A 154 7.41 -6.06 -57.87
C GLY A 154 6.57 -7.33 -57.61
N LYS A 155 6.66 -8.34 -58.49
CA LYS A 155 5.77 -9.53 -58.56
C LYS A 155 5.50 -10.24 -57.22
N MET A 156 6.44 -10.18 -56.26
CA MET A 156 6.33 -10.74 -54.90
C MET A 156 5.34 -10.00 -53.99
N GLY A 157 5.12 -8.70 -54.20
CA GLY A 157 4.19 -7.89 -53.39
C GLY A 157 2.72 -8.31 -53.52
N SER A 158 2.34 -8.85 -54.69
CA SER A 158 1.02 -9.42 -54.97
C SER A 158 0.71 -10.65 -54.12
N ILE A 159 1.70 -11.49 -53.83
CA ILE A 159 1.55 -12.73 -53.05
C ILE A 159 1.38 -12.41 -51.57
N VAL A 160 2.14 -11.44 -51.05
CA VAL A 160 2.05 -11.00 -49.65
C VAL A 160 0.66 -10.39 -49.33
N ASN A 161 0.09 -9.61 -50.24
CA ASN A 161 -1.26 -9.06 -50.09
C ASN A 161 -2.37 -10.13 -50.19
N PHE A 162 -2.16 -11.17 -51.00
CA PHE A 162 -3.08 -12.31 -51.13
C PHE A 162 -3.14 -13.15 -49.85
N VAL A 163 -1.98 -13.46 -49.24
CA VAL A 163 -1.89 -14.21 -47.99
C VAL A 163 -2.54 -13.46 -46.82
N TYR A 164 -2.31 -12.14 -46.72
CA TYR A 164 -2.92 -11.30 -45.67
C TYR A 164 -4.46 -11.23 -45.78
N LYS A 165 -5.00 -11.16 -47.00
CA LYS A 165 -6.46 -11.22 -47.26
C LYS A 165 -7.08 -12.58 -46.95
N MET A 166 -6.33 -13.68 -47.07
CA MET A 166 -6.82 -15.01 -46.70
C MET A 166 -6.88 -15.21 -45.19
N ILE A 167 -5.84 -14.78 -44.44
CA ILE A 167 -5.79 -14.95 -42.99
C ILE A 167 -6.94 -14.20 -42.28
N ASN A 168 -7.21 -12.94 -42.67
CA ASN A 168 -8.30 -12.14 -42.10
C ASN A 168 -9.72 -12.62 -42.48
N LYS A 169 -9.85 -13.53 -43.47
CA LYS A 169 -11.14 -14.10 -43.89
C LYS A 169 -11.49 -15.39 -43.14
N VAL A 170 -10.53 -15.97 -42.42
CA VAL A 170 -10.66 -17.24 -41.68
C VAL A 170 -10.88 -16.98 -40.18
N THR A 171 -10.55 -15.79 -39.68
CA THR A 171 -10.70 -15.39 -38.28
C THR A 171 -11.91 -14.49 -38.01
N GLY A 172 -12.86 -14.42 -38.95
CA GLY A 172 -14.13 -13.71 -38.81
C GLY A 172 -15.30 -14.66 -38.66
#